data_AF-A0AAU3XEB4-F1
#
_entry.id   AF-A0AAU3XEB4-F1
#
_cell.length_a   1.000
_cell.length_b   1.000
_cell.length_c   1.000
_cell.angle_alpha   90.00
_cell.angle_beta   90.00
_cell.angle_gamma   90.00
#
_symmetry.space_group_name_H-M   'P 1'
#
loop_
_entity.id
_entity.type
_entity.pdbx_description
1 polymer ?
#
loop_
_entity_poly.entity_id
_entity_poly.type
_entity_poly.pdbx_seq_one_letter_code
_entity_poly.pdbx_strand_id
1 'polypeptide(L)' 'MEQIEPAQAVYPVTSVPSELSLWTREWTVDVLPYCREQGIAFLPNSPLGKGFLTGRFATFVRRAHPSAPRLRST' A
#
# COMPACT_ATOMS: atom_id res chain seq x y z
N MET A 1 -1.00 -17.97 7.23
CA MET A 1 -1.56 -19.30 6.90
C MET A 1 -2.65 -19.77 7.85
N GLU A 2 -2.55 -19.41 9.14
CA GLU A 2 -3.49 -19.75 10.22
C GLU A 2 -4.98 -19.70 9.86
N GLN A 3 -5.43 -18.77 9.02
CA GLN A 3 -6.85 -18.66 8.65
C GLN A 3 -7.21 -19.39 7.34
N ILE A 4 -6.30 -19.44 6.37
CA ILE A 4 -6.61 -19.95 5.01
C ILE A 4 -6.69 -21.48 5.03
N GLU A 5 -5.79 -22.15 5.73
CA GLU A 5 -5.74 -23.62 5.78
C GLU A 5 -6.97 -24.24 6.47
N PRO A 6 -7.42 -23.76 7.66
CA PRO A 6 -8.65 -24.28 8.25
C PRO A 6 -9.88 -23.97 7.40
N ALA A 7 -9.93 -22.81 6.73
CA ALA A 7 -11.04 -22.47 5.85
C ALA A 7 -11.12 -23.43 4.64
N GLN A 8 -9.99 -23.70 3.99
CA GLN A 8 -9.88 -24.66 2.88
C GLN A 8 -10.32 -26.08 3.27
N ALA A 9 -10.10 -26.49 4.52
CA ALA A 9 -10.54 -27.79 5.01
C ALA A 9 -12.07 -27.92 5.14
N VAL A 10 -12.79 -26.80 5.28
CA VAL A 10 -14.26 -26.76 5.37
C VAL A 10 -14.89 -26.58 3.99
N TYR A 11 -14.40 -25.63 3.19
CA TYR A 11 -14.91 -25.34 1.85
C TYR A 11 -13.83 -24.66 0.99
N PRO A 12 -13.82 -24.87 -0.34
CA PRO A 12 -12.87 -24.20 -1.24
C PRO A 12 -12.88 -22.67 -1.11
N VAL A 13 -11.75 -22.11 -0.66
CA VAL A 13 -11.50 -20.67 -0.61
C VAL A 13 -11.19 -20.18 -2.02
N THR A 14 -12.07 -19.37 -2.59
CA THR A 14 -11.90 -18.85 -3.95
C THR A 14 -11.00 -17.62 -4.02
N SER A 15 -10.97 -16.81 -2.95
CA SER A 15 -10.19 -15.58 -2.94
C SER A 15 -9.76 -15.12 -1.54
N VAL A 16 -8.64 -14.42 -1.46
CA VAL A 16 -8.11 -13.80 -0.24
C VAL A 16 -7.88 -12.30 -0.47
N PRO A 17 -8.66 -11.40 0.16
CA PRO A 17 -8.40 -9.97 0.12
C PRO A 17 -7.38 -9.57 1.20
N SER A 18 -6.33 -8.85 0.82
CA SER A 18 -5.32 -8.37 1.77
C SER A 18 -4.63 -7.11 1.24
N GLU A 19 -4.09 -6.30 2.15
CA GLU A 19 -3.41 -5.06 1.76
C GLU A 19 -2.10 -5.38 1.04
N LEU A 20 -1.94 -4.94 -0.21
CA LEU A 20 -0.69 -5.08 -0.93
C LEU A 20 -0.37 -3.79 -1.67
N SER A 21 0.72 -3.14 -1.30
CA SER A 21 1.19 -1.88 -1.88
C SER A 21 2.71 -1.86 -1.97
N LEU A 22 3.30 -0.75 -2.45
CA LEU A 22 4.76 -0.60 -2.41
C LEU A 22 5.34 -0.60 -0.98
N TRP A 23 4.53 -0.25 0.02
CA TRP A 23 4.96 -0.24 1.42
C TRP A 23 4.56 -1.50 2.19
N THR A 24 3.41 -2.08 1.86
CA THR A 24 2.89 -3.26 2.53
C THR A 24 3.17 -4.48 1.65
N ARG A 25 4.23 -5.22 1.98
CA ARG A 25 4.75 -6.34 1.16
C ARG A 25 4.83 -7.68 1.90
N GLU A 26 4.42 -7.74 3.16
CA GLU A 26 4.49 -8.94 4.01
C GLU A 26 3.88 -10.20 3.35
N TRP A 27 2.80 -10.05 2.59
CA TRP A 27 2.12 -11.17 1.92
C TRP A 27 2.89 -11.79 0.76
N THR A 28 3.93 -11.12 0.25
CA THR A 28 4.65 -11.55 -0.96
C THR A 28 5.52 -12.79 -0.74
N VAL A 29 5.90 -13.07 0.51
CA VAL A 29 6.77 -14.20 0.86
C VAL A 29 5.98 -15.48 1.10
N ASP A 30 4.80 -15.37 1.73
CA ASP A 30 4.08 -16.55 2.21
C ASP A 30 2.71 -16.72 1.53
N VAL A 31 1.82 -15.73 1.66
CA VAL A 31 0.41 -15.85 1.23
C VAL A 31 0.27 -15.83 -0.28
N LEU A 32 1.02 -14.97 -0.97
CA LEU A 32 0.93 -14.82 -2.43
C LEU A 32 1.42 -16.09 -3.16
N PRO A 33 2.56 -16.71 -2.81
CA PRO A 33 2.95 -18.00 -3.37
C PRO A 33 1.95 -19.11 -3.06
N TYR A 34 1.46 -19.20 -1.82
CA TYR A 34 0.44 -20.20 -1.45
C TYR A 34 -0.84 -20.05 -2.28
N CYS A 35 -1.37 -18.83 -2.43
CA CYS A 35 -2.56 -18.58 -3.24
C CYS A 35 -2.34 -19.01 -4.70
N ARG A 36 -1.16 -18.72 -5.26
CA ARG A 36 -0.79 -19.12 -6.62
C ARG A 36 -0.75 -20.64 -6.78
N GLU A 37 -0.19 -21.37 -5.81
CA GLU A 37 -0.08 -22.82 -5.84
C GLU A 37 -1.43 -23.52 -5.69
N GLN A 38 -2.32 -22.97 -4.85
CA GLN A 38 -3.65 -23.54 -4.58
C GLN A 38 -4.72 -23.08 -5.58
N GLY A 39 -4.39 -22.20 -6.54
CA GLY A 39 -5.38 -21.64 -7.47
C GLY A 39 -6.36 -20.66 -6.85
N ILE A 40 -5.98 -20.02 -5.73
CA ILE A 40 -6.80 -19.04 -5.01
C ILE A 40 -6.50 -17.63 -5.55
N ALA A 41 -7.54 -16.84 -5.83
CA ALA A 41 -7.36 -15.46 -6.27
C ALA A 41 -6.90 -14.56 -5.11
N PHE A 42 -5.70 -13.97 -5.22
CA PHE A 42 -5.27 -12.92 -4.28
C PHE A 42 -5.79 -11.56 -4.73
N LEU A 43 -6.55 -10.86 -3.88
CA LEU A 43 -7.17 -9.58 -4.19
C LEU A 43 -6.48 -8.44 -3.41
N PRO A 44 -5.59 -7.67 -4.05
CA PRO A 44 -4.89 -6.58 -3.37
C PRO A 44 -5.86 -5.44 -3.05
N ASN A 45 -6.13 -5.22 -1.78
CA ASN A 45 -6.79 -4.00 -1.33
C ASN A 45 -5.75 -2.90 -1.09
N SER A 46 -6.18 -1.63 -1.15
CA SER A 46 -5.32 -0.45 -0.93
C SER A 46 -4.01 -0.41 -1.75
N PRO A 47 -4.02 -0.68 -3.07
CA PRO A 47 -2.78 -0.79 -3.87
C PRO A 47 -1.95 0.51 -3.90
N LEU A 48 -2.58 1.66 -3.69
CA LEU A 48 -1.93 2.97 -3.63
C LEU A 48 -1.64 3.44 -2.20
N GLY A 49 -1.43 2.52 -1.26
CA GLY A 49 -1.08 2.85 0.13
C GLY A 49 -2.13 3.76 0.77
N LYS A 50 -3.41 3.38 0.64
CA LYS A 50 -4.57 4.17 1.14
C LYS A 50 -4.63 5.60 0.58
N GLY A 51 -4.15 5.77 -0.66
CA GLY A 51 -4.13 7.05 -1.35
C GLY A 51 -2.82 7.84 -1.17
N PHE A 52 -1.90 7.39 -0.31
CA PHE A 52 -0.62 8.07 -0.13
C PHE A 52 0.23 8.08 -1.40
N LEU A 53 0.25 6.95 -2.12
CA LEU A 53 1.06 6.77 -3.33
C LEU A 53 0.45 7.46 -4.57
N THR A 54 -0.51 8.37 -4.39
CA THR A 54 -1.13 9.15 -5.47
C THR A 54 -0.34 10.40 -5.86
N GLY A 55 0.75 10.72 -5.16
CA GLY A 55 1.54 11.94 -5.40
C GLY A 55 0.87 13.23 -4.90
N ARG A 56 -0.23 13.12 -4.14
CA ARG A 56 -0.96 14.28 -3.58
C ARG A 56 -0.36 14.82 -2.27
N PHE A 57 0.52 14.06 -1.63
CA PHE A 57 1.19 14.47 -0.40
C PHE A 57 2.53 15.11 -0.74
N ALA A 58 2.75 16.32 -0.23
CA ALA A 58 4.00 17.05 -0.40
C ALA A 58 4.55 17.44 0.97
N THR A 59 5.86 17.35 1.13
CA THR A 59 6.54 17.99 2.25
C THR A 59 6.39 19.50 2.10
N PHE A 60 6.06 20.20 3.19
CA PHE A 60 6.12 21.66 3.20
C PHE A 60 7.58 22.10 3.09
N VAL A 61 8.06 22.29 1.86
CA VAL A 61 9.32 22.96 1.62
C VAL A 61 9.04 24.45 1.56
N ARG A 62 9.56 25.21 2.52
CA ARG A 62 9.58 26.67 2.45
C ARG A 62 10.41 27.08 1.23
N ARG A 63 9.76 27.26 0.08
CA ARG A 63 10.37 27.96 -1.05
C ARG A 63 10.65 29.38 -0.59
N ALA A 64 11.91 29.79 -0.58
CA ALA A 64 12.27 31.18 -0.41
C ALA A 64 11.59 31.97 -1.54
N HIS A 65 10.67 32.88 -1.17
CA HIS A 65 10.04 33.78 -2.12
C HIS A 65 11.10 34.77 -2.64
N PRO A 66 11.35 34.92 -3.96
CA PRO A 66 12.42 35.79 -4.48
C PRO A 66 12.19 37.30 -4.30
N SER A 67 11.15 37.73 -3.58
CA SER A 67 10.78 39.14 -3.45
C SER A 67 10.32 39.46 -2.03
N ALA A 68 11.24 39.38 -1.07
CA ALA A 68 11.12 40.21 0.11
C ALA A 68 11.54 41.64 -0.29
N PRO A 69 10.68 42.66 -0.14
CA PRO A 69 11.08 44.03 -0.42
C PRO A 69 12.25 44.40 0.51
N ARG A 70 13.36 44.88 -0.06
CA ARG A 70 14.47 45.45 0.70
C ARG A 70 13.91 46.66 1.46
N LEU A 71 13.76 46.53 2.77
CA LEU A 71 13.54 47.67 3.66
C LEU A 71 14.68 48.66 3.43
N ARG A 72 14.37 49.82 2.83
CA ARG A 72 15.32 50.94 2.79
C ARG A 72 15.37 51.50 4.20
N SER A 73 16.54 51.41 4.82
CA SER A 73 16.87 52.20 6.00
C SER A 73 16.97 53.66 5.57
N THR A 74 16.00 54.47 5.97
CA THR A 74 16.16 55.91 6.17
C THR A 74 16.23 56.17 7.66
#